data_AF-M3F8H0-F1
#
_entry.id   AF-M3F8H0-F1
#
_cell.length_a   1.000
_cell.length_b   1.000
_cell.length_c   1.000
_cell.angle_alpha   90.00
_cell.angle_beta   90.00
_cell.angle_gamma   90.00
#
_symmetry.space_group_name_H-M   'P 1'
#
loop_
_entity.id
_entity.type
_entity.pdbx_description
1 polymer ?
#
loop_
_entity_poly.entity_id
_entity_poly.type
_entity_poly.pdbx_seq_one_letter_code
_entity_poly.pdbx_strand_id
1 'polypeptide(L)'
;MREFDFQSADFYKFLIERSPELISFHDPDGIFLYVSPSVTSILGYQPEELIGKNPYDYFSPLDKNRIFESSHQPILKGREVEHVEYQFLRKDGKYVWLQTITQSIRDDHETVIALFSTSREYLGLNAILDETEKNRFSMRFVFRKKSFSMRFIIRVSVWLSFL
;
A
#
# COMPACT_ATOMS: atom_id res chain seq x y z
N MET A 1 20.22 -34.12 9.36
CA MET A 1 19.40 -32.95 9.01
C MET A 1 20.24 -31.74 9.35
N ARG A 2 20.56 -30.82 8.41
CA ARG A 2 21.28 -29.59 8.79
C ARG A 2 20.31 -28.76 9.63
N GLU A 3 20.73 -28.37 10.83
CA GLU A 3 20.04 -27.33 11.58
C GLU A 3 20.08 -26.05 10.75
N PHE A 4 18.92 -25.41 10.65
CA PHE A 4 18.79 -24.13 9.97
C PHE A 4 18.97 -23.02 11.01
N ASP A 5 19.97 -22.15 10.83
CA ASP A 5 20.30 -21.09 11.78
C ASP A 5 19.41 -19.85 11.55
N PHE A 6 18.46 -19.65 12.45
CA PHE A 6 17.51 -18.53 12.46
C PHE A 6 18.12 -17.18 12.91
N GLN A 7 19.43 -17.13 13.20
CA GLN A 7 20.15 -15.89 13.49
C GLN A 7 21.19 -15.56 12.41
N SER A 8 21.21 -16.33 11.32
CA SER A 8 22.14 -16.13 10.21
C SER A 8 21.70 -15.01 9.26
N ALA A 9 22.66 -14.37 8.60
CA ALA A 9 22.41 -13.40 7.54
C ALA A 9 21.56 -13.99 6.40
N ASP A 10 21.78 -15.28 6.08
CA ASP A 10 21.02 -15.99 5.03
C ASP A 10 19.54 -16.13 5.40
N PHE A 11 19.22 -16.39 6.68
CA PHE A 11 17.83 -16.44 7.14
C PHE A 11 17.16 -15.07 7.04
N TYR A 12 17.80 -14.00 7.52
CA TYR A 12 17.22 -12.65 7.42
C TYR A 12 17.04 -12.21 5.98
N LYS A 13 18.02 -12.50 5.11
CA LYS A 13 17.90 -12.26 3.67
C LYS A 13 16.70 -13.01 3.09
N PHE A 14 16.53 -14.29 3.43
CA PHE A 14 15.38 -15.08 3.00
C PHE A 14 14.04 -14.46 3.44
N LEU A 15 13.94 -13.94 4.66
CA LEU A 15 12.73 -13.26 5.14
C LEU A 15 12.45 -11.98 4.35
N ILE A 16 13.47 -11.15 4.13
CA ILE A 16 13.33 -9.88 3.41
C ILE A 16 12.94 -10.13 1.95
N GLU A 17 13.60 -11.07 1.28
CA GLU A 17 13.34 -11.40 -0.13
C GLU A 17 11.97 -12.02 -0.38
N ARG A 18 11.35 -12.62 0.64
CA ARG A 18 10.01 -13.23 0.56
C ARG A 18 8.91 -12.40 1.23
N SER A 19 9.24 -11.24 1.79
CA SER A 19 8.24 -10.36 2.36
C SER A 19 7.28 -9.87 1.27
N PRO A 20 5.96 -9.91 1.49
CA PRO A 20 4.99 -9.29 0.58
C PRO A 20 5.03 -7.75 0.68
N GLU A 21 5.59 -7.19 1.75
CA GLU A 21 5.78 -5.75 1.90
C GLU A 21 7.04 -5.30 1.17
N LEU A 22 7.02 -4.06 0.68
CA LEU A 22 8.22 -3.37 0.21
C LEU A 22 9.04 -2.99 1.44
N ILE A 23 10.25 -3.52 1.52
CA ILE A 23 11.24 -3.19 2.54
C ILE A 23 12.30 -2.32 1.89
N SER A 24 12.60 -1.18 2.48
CA SER A 24 13.67 -0.31 2.02
C SER A 24 14.52 0.23 3.16
N PHE A 25 15.78 0.51 2.83
CA PHE A 25 16.67 1.29 3.68
C PHE A 25 17.06 2.55 2.95
N HIS A 26 17.21 3.63 3.71
CA HIS A 26 17.60 4.94 3.21
C HIS A 26 18.74 5.50 4.04
N ASP A 27 19.55 6.36 3.44
CA ASP A 27 20.42 7.23 4.22
C ASP A 27 19.60 8.32 4.94
N PRO A 28 20.20 9.13 5.83
CA PRO A 28 19.49 10.21 6.52
C PRO A 28 18.89 11.28 5.60
N ASP A 29 19.41 11.44 4.38
CA ASP A 29 18.90 12.36 3.35
C ASP A 29 17.73 11.75 2.54
N GLY A 30 17.40 10.48 2.81
CA GLY A 30 16.29 9.75 2.21
C GLY A 30 16.65 8.95 0.96
N ILE A 31 17.92 8.95 0.54
CA ILE A 31 18.36 8.21 -0.65
C ILE A 31 18.27 6.71 -0.40
N PHE A 32 17.67 5.98 -1.33
CA PHE A 32 17.57 4.52 -1.23
C PHE A 32 18.96 3.87 -1.20
N LEU A 33 19.26 3.16 -0.12
CA LEU A 33 20.44 2.30 0.04
C LEU A 33 20.12 0.84 -0.34
N TYR A 34 18.89 0.41 -0.06
CA TYR A 34 18.40 -0.93 -0.38
C TYR A 34 16.90 -0.89 -0.66
N VAL A 35 16.46 -1.75 -1.56
CA VAL A 35 15.04 -2.00 -1.85
C VAL A 35 14.84 -3.50 -2.05
N SER A 36 13.83 -4.09 -1.41
CA SER A 36 13.52 -5.51 -1.55
C SER A 36 12.91 -5.85 -2.93
N PRO A 37 13.05 -7.09 -3.42
CA PRO A 37 12.48 -7.52 -4.70
C PRO A 37 10.96 -7.34 -4.83
N SER A 38 10.23 -7.30 -3.71
CA SER A 38 8.78 -7.03 -3.68
C SER A 38 8.39 -5.68 -4.31
N VAL A 39 9.35 -4.75 -4.49
CA VAL A 39 9.09 -3.51 -5.24
C VAL A 39 8.64 -3.75 -6.68
N THR A 40 9.04 -4.85 -7.30
CA THR A 40 8.64 -5.17 -8.66
C THR A 40 7.15 -5.48 -8.75
N SER A 41 6.59 -6.24 -7.81
CA SER A 41 5.15 -6.51 -7.80
C SER A 41 4.34 -5.26 -7.43
N ILE A 42 4.81 -4.50 -6.44
CA ILE A 42 4.08 -3.34 -5.89
C ILE A 42 4.15 -2.12 -6.83
N LEU A 43 5.33 -1.77 -7.33
CA LEU A 43 5.56 -0.53 -8.09
C LEU A 43 6.00 -0.74 -9.53
N GLY A 44 6.42 -1.96 -9.90
CA GLY A 44 6.89 -2.29 -11.25
C GLY A 44 8.36 -1.99 -11.52
N TYR A 45 9.09 -1.41 -10.56
CA TYR A 45 10.52 -1.16 -10.68
C TYR A 45 11.34 -2.41 -10.34
N GLN A 46 12.53 -2.51 -10.91
CA GLN A 46 13.59 -3.35 -10.36
C GLN A 46 14.29 -2.61 -9.21
N PRO A 47 14.77 -3.31 -8.17
CA PRO A 47 15.47 -2.68 -7.04
C PRO A 47 16.58 -1.71 -7.47
N GLU A 48 17.37 -2.08 -8.47
CA GLU A 48 18.52 -1.32 -8.96
C GLU A 48 18.12 0.01 -9.63
N GLU A 49 16.86 0.14 -10.07
CA GLU A 49 16.35 1.39 -10.65
C GLU A 49 16.08 2.46 -9.60
N LEU A 50 15.86 2.05 -8.34
CA LEU A 50 15.54 2.94 -7.23
C LEU A 50 16.74 3.18 -6.30
N ILE A 51 17.68 2.23 -6.19
CA ILE A 51 18.90 2.43 -5.40
C ILE A 51 19.65 3.68 -5.88
N GLY A 52 20.04 4.54 -4.94
CA GLY A 52 20.68 5.83 -5.20
C GLY A 52 19.71 6.94 -5.64
N LYS A 53 18.39 6.70 -5.67
CA LYS A 53 17.38 7.71 -5.97
C LYS A 53 16.74 8.26 -4.70
N ASN A 54 16.20 9.47 -4.81
CA ASN A 54 15.44 10.08 -3.75
C ASN A 54 13.94 9.76 -3.92
N PRO A 55 13.24 9.14 -2.93
CA PRO A 55 11.82 8.82 -3.03
C PRO A 55 10.94 10.06 -3.24
N TYR A 56 11.41 11.24 -2.84
CA TYR A 56 10.71 12.51 -3.08
C TYR A 56 10.57 12.86 -4.55
N ASP A 57 11.35 12.27 -5.46
CA ASP A 57 11.17 12.43 -6.90
C ASP A 57 9.94 11.69 -7.43
N TYR A 58 9.45 10.70 -6.67
CA TYR A 58 8.36 9.80 -7.05
C TYR A 58 7.07 10.07 -6.28
N PHE A 59 7.13 10.83 -5.19
CA PHE A 59 5.92 11.27 -4.51
C PHE A 59 5.11 12.22 -5.39
N SER A 60 3.79 12.13 -5.27
CA SER A 60 2.89 13.15 -5.82
C SER A 60 3.32 14.55 -5.35
N PRO A 61 3.25 15.59 -6.21
CA PRO A 61 3.63 16.96 -5.83
C PRO A 61 2.95 17.46 -4.56
N LEU A 62 1.73 16.99 -4.27
CA LEU A 62 0.96 17.36 -3.08
C LEU A 62 1.53 16.74 -1.78
N ASP A 63 2.27 15.64 -1.89
CA ASP A 63 2.73 14.87 -0.75
C ASP A 63 4.15 15.23 -0.31
N LYS A 64 5.01 15.74 -1.21
CA LYS A 64 6.44 15.99 -0.94
C LYS A 64 6.67 16.79 0.34
N ASN A 65 6.14 18.01 0.40
CA ASN A 65 6.37 18.90 1.55
C ASN A 65 5.73 18.34 2.82
N ARG A 66 4.52 17.80 2.71
CA ARG A 66 3.80 17.20 3.83
C ARG A 66 4.60 16.07 4.47
N ILE A 67 5.10 15.12 3.68
CA ILE A 67 5.89 13.98 4.18
C ILE A 67 7.20 14.46 4.82
N PHE A 68 7.89 15.42 4.20
CA PHE A 68 9.12 15.98 4.76
C PHE A 68 8.92 16.55 6.15
N GLU A 69 7.89 17.39 6.32
CA GLU A 69 7.63 18.07 7.58
C GLU A 69 7.00 17.15 8.64
N SER A 70 6.05 16.28 8.23
CA SER A 70 5.26 15.48 9.16
C SER A 70 5.86 14.11 9.48
N SER A 71 6.85 13.66 8.71
CA SER A 71 7.44 12.33 8.88
C SER A 71 8.97 12.35 8.90
N HIS A 72 9.62 12.75 7.81
CA HIS A 72 11.09 12.63 7.69
C HIS A 72 11.81 13.42 8.80
N GLN A 73 11.46 14.70 8.97
CA GLN A 73 12.05 15.55 10.01
C GLN A 73 11.80 15.03 11.44
N PRO A 74 10.57 14.65 11.83
CA PRO A 74 10.30 13.99 13.11
C PRO A 74 11.11 12.72 13.36
N ILE A 75 11.21 11.83 12.37
CA ILE A 75 11.93 10.55 12.49
C ILE A 75 13.41 10.78 12.74
N LEU A 76 14.04 11.72 12.01
CA LEU A 76 15.43 12.09 12.25
C LEU A 76 15.66 12.59 13.69
N LYS A 77 14.66 13.25 14.28
CA LYS A 77 14.66 13.75 15.67
C LYS A 77 14.24 12.70 16.71
N GLY A 78 14.06 11.44 16.32
CA GLY A 78 13.74 10.34 17.23
C GLY A 78 12.27 10.27 17.62
N ARG A 79 11.37 10.93 16.89
CA ARG A 79 9.94 10.81 17.10
C ARG A 79 9.39 9.63 16.31
N GLU A 80 8.55 8.85 16.95
CA GLU A 80 7.77 7.82 16.27
C GLU A 80 6.67 8.46 15.43
N VAL A 81 6.46 7.90 14.24
CA VAL A 81 5.39 8.27 13.31
C VAL A 81 4.68 6.97 12.96
N GLU A 82 3.41 6.85 13.37
CA GLU A 82 2.68 5.57 13.32
C GLU A 82 2.56 5.01 11.90
N HIS A 83 2.11 5.81 10.94
CA HIS A 83 2.03 5.45 9.53
C HIS A 83 1.91 6.72 8.68
N VAL A 84 2.50 6.69 7.49
CA VAL A 84 2.40 7.76 6.50
C VAL A 84 1.77 7.20 5.24
N GLU A 85 0.67 7.82 4.84
CA GLU A 85 -0.02 7.49 3.58
C GLU A 85 0.34 8.51 2.52
N TYR A 86 0.69 8.04 1.33
CA TYR A 86 1.07 8.90 0.22
C TYR A 86 0.92 8.21 -1.13
N GLN A 87 0.88 9.02 -2.19
CA GLN A 87 0.89 8.54 -3.55
C GLN A 87 2.32 8.44 -4.09
N PHE A 88 2.68 7.26 -4.58
CA PHE A 88 3.99 6.97 -5.19
C PHE A 88 3.84 6.64 -6.68
N LEU A 89 4.71 7.21 -7.51
CA LEU A 89 4.71 7.02 -8.96
C LEU A 89 5.27 5.64 -9.33
N ARG A 90 4.41 4.78 -9.88
CA ARG A 90 4.80 3.49 -10.46
C ARG A 90 5.54 3.67 -11.78
N LYS A 91 6.23 2.60 -12.18
CA LYS A 91 6.97 2.55 -13.46
C LYS A 91 6.07 2.76 -14.69
N ASP A 92 4.80 2.37 -14.60
CA ASP A 92 3.81 2.56 -15.68
C ASP A 92 3.24 4.00 -15.76
N GLY A 93 3.72 4.91 -14.90
CA GLY A 93 3.32 6.30 -14.85
C GLY A 93 2.07 6.58 -14.01
N LYS A 94 1.47 5.57 -13.37
CA LYS A 94 0.32 5.75 -12.48
C LYS A 94 0.75 5.92 -11.03
N TYR A 95 -0.02 6.68 -10.28
CA TYR A 95 0.15 6.75 -8.83
C TYR A 95 -0.59 5.63 -8.13
N VAL A 96 0.05 5.03 -7.13
CA VAL A 96 -0.61 4.15 -6.16
C VAL A 96 -0.42 4.65 -4.75
N TRP A 97 -1.36 4.29 -3.89
CA TRP A 97 -1.33 4.63 -2.49
C TRP A 97 -0.46 3.61 -1.75
N LEU A 98 0.56 4.13 -1.08
CA LEU A 98 1.36 3.38 -0.14
C LEU A 98 1.07 3.86 1.27
N GLN A 99 1.01 2.92 2.20
CA GLN A 99 1.08 3.18 3.63
C GLN A 99 2.43 2.67 4.12
N THR A 100 3.21 3.56 4.76
CA THR A 100 4.59 3.27 5.17
C THR A 100 4.80 3.54 6.64
N ILE A 101 5.53 2.64 7.29
CA ILE A 101 6.10 2.84 8.63
C ILE A 101 7.60 3.01 8.45
N THR A 102 8.18 4.03 9.07
CA THR A 102 9.61 4.31 8.97
C THR A 102 10.21 4.51 10.36
N GLN A 103 11.36 3.89 10.59
CA GLN A 103 12.12 3.95 11.83
C GLN A 103 13.55 4.42 11.55
N SER A 104 14.12 5.20 12.46
CA SER A 104 15.53 5.59 12.39
C SER A 104 16.41 4.51 13.02
N ILE A 105 17.48 4.12 12.31
CA ILE A 105 18.57 3.32 12.86
C ILE A 105 19.64 4.27 13.37
N ARG A 106 20.08 4.07 14.61
CA ARG A 106 21.04 4.94 15.31
C ARG A 106 22.29 4.17 15.70
N ASP A 107 23.40 4.88 15.77
CA ASP A 107 24.63 4.38 16.38
C ASP A 107 24.63 4.58 17.91
N ASP A 108 25.71 4.18 18.57
CA ASP A 108 25.90 4.30 20.02
C ASP A 108 25.91 5.77 20.52
N HIS A 109 26.02 6.73 19.61
CA HIS A 109 26.00 8.17 19.89
C HIS A 109 24.64 8.81 19.60
N GLU A 110 23.58 8.01 19.39
CA GLU A 110 22.23 8.46 19.01
C GLU A 110 22.17 9.17 17.65
N THR A 111 23.22 9.05 16.82
CA THR A 111 23.27 9.64 15.48
C THR A 111 22.51 8.74 14.52
N VAL A 112 21.61 9.32 13.72
CA VAL A 112 20.89 8.56 12.69
C VAL A 112 21.85 8.18 11.56
N ILE A 113 22.02 6.89 11.34
CA ILE A 113 22.89 6.35 10.29
C ILE A 113 22.10 5.82 9.09
N ALA A 114 20.84 5.45 9.30
CA ALA A 114 19.95 4.99 8.24
C ALA A 114 18.49 5.11 8.68
N LEU A 115 17.58 4.99 7.71
CA LEU A 115 16.15 4.82 7.93
C LEU A 115 15.72 3.46 7.40
N PHE A 116 14.92 2.73 8.16
CA PHE A 116 14.29 1.48 7.75
C PHE A 116 12.81 1.74 7.52
N SER A 117 12.29 1.29 6.38
CA SER A 117 10.89 1.45 6.01
C SER A 117 10.27 0.14 5.58
N THR A 118 9.02 -0.07 5.99
CA THR A 118 8.13 -1.06 5.37
C THR A 118 6.92 -0.37 4.77
N SER A 119 6.61 -0.73 3.53
CA SER A 119 5.53 -0.13 2.77
C SER A 119 4.64 -1.22 2.19
N ARG A 120 3.34 -0.98 2.22
CA ARG A 120 2.35 -1.83 1.55
C ARG A 120 1.45 -0.98 0.67
N GLU A 121 0.95 -1.59 -0.39
CA GLU A 121 -0.13 -0.99 -1.16
C GLU A 121 -1.38 -0.91 -0.29
N TYR A 122 -2.04 0.24 -0.31
CA TYR A 122 -3.23 0.53 0.47
C TYR A 122 -4.31 1.03 -0.48
N LEU A 123 -5.52 0.47 -0.44
CA LEU A 123 -6.65 1.15 -1.09
C LEU A 123 -6.98 2.39 -0.26
N GLY A 124 -6.62 3.57 -0.76
CA GLY A 124 -6.96 4.84 -0.13
C GLY A 124 -8.44 4.89 0.27
N LEU A 125 -8.77 5.51 1.41
CA LEU A 125 -10.14 5.56 1.94
C LEU A 125 -11.17 6.03 0.88
N ASN A 126 -10.78 6.97 0.01
CA ASN A 126 -11.62 7.43 -1.10
C ASN A 126 -11.92 6.35 -2.14
N ALA A 127 -10.98 5.44 -2.42
CA ALA A 127 -11.18 4.31 -3.31
C ALA A 127 -12.11 3.27 -2.67
N ILE A 128 -11.95 3.01 -1.36
CA ILE A 128 -12.86 2.15 -0.59
C ILE A 128 -14.28 2.73 -0.60
N LEU A 129 -14.41 4.06 -0.40
CA LEU A 129 -15.69 4.75 -0.42
C LEU A 129 -16.34 4.71 -1.80
N ASP A 130 -15.59 4.97 -2.88
CA ASP A 130 -16.09 4.89 -4.26
C ASP A 130 -16.50 3.45 -4.63
N GLU A 131 -15.73 2.44 -4.22
CA GLU A 131 -16.07 1.04 -4.45
C GLU A 131 -17.31 0.62 -3.65
N THR A 132 -17.45 1.09 -2.41
CA THR A 132 -18.64 0.88 -1.58
C THR A 132 -19.86 1.56 -2.19
N GLU A 133 -19.71 2.79 -2.69
CA GLU A 133 -20.77 3.54 -3.39
C GLU A 133 -21.19 2.83 -4.68
N LYS A 134 -20.22 2.40 -5.51
CA LYS A 134 -20.47 1.62 -6.74
C LYS A 134 -21.15 0.29 -6.45
N ASN A 135 -20.72 -0.44 -5.43
CA ASN A 135 -21.36 -1.69 -5.01
C ASN A 135 -22.79 -1.45 -4.49
N ARG A 136 -23.00 -0.38 -3.70
CA ARG A 136 -24.32 0.02 -3.21
C ARG A 136 -25.25 0.42 -4.36
N PHE A 137 -24.72 1.12 -5.37
CA PHE A 137 -25.46 1.51 -6.57
C PHE A 137 -25.84 0.29 -7.42
N SER A 138 -24.89 -0.63 -7.62
CA SER A 138 -25.07 -1.88 -8.36
C SER A 138 -26.13 -2.77 -7.71
N MET A 139 -26.07 -2.96 -6.38
CA MET A 139 -27.13 -3.66 -5.64
C MET A 139 -28.50 -3.01 -5.84
N ARG A 140 -28.61 -1.68 -5.73
CA ARG A 140 -29.86 -0.94 -5.96
C ARG A 140 -30.46 -1.20 -7.34
N PHE A 141 -29.63 -1.30 -8.38
CA PHE A 141 -30.07 -1.64 -9.74
C PHE A 141 -30.56 -3.09 -9.86
N VAL A 142 -29.88 -4.03 -9.23
CA VAL A 142 -30.30 -5.45 -9.20
C VAL A 142 -31.65 -5.61 -8.50
N PHE A 143 -31.85 -4.96 -7.34
CA PHE A 143 -33.13 -4.96 -6.63
C PHE A 143 -34.25 -4.27 -7.42
N ARG A 144 -33.95 -3.19 -8.15
CA ARG A 144 -34.94 -2.50 -9.00
C ARG A 144 -35.36 -3.35 -10.20
N LYS A 145 -34.45 -4.10 -10.83
CA LYS A 145 -34.79 -5.04 -11.91
C LYS A 145 -35.62 -6.24 -11.40
N LYS A 146 -35.28 -6.82 -10.25
CA LYS A 146 -36.08 -7.91 -9.66
C LYS A 146 -37.48 -7.46 -9.23
N SER A 147 -37.62 -6.25 -8.67
CA SER A 147 -38.92 -5.69 -8.29
C SER A 147 -39.82 -5.40 -9.49
N PHE A 148 -39.26 -4.98 -10.64
CA PHE A 148 -40.02 -4.75 -11.87
C PHE A 148 -40.52 -6.07 -12.51
N SER A 149 -39.74 -7.16 -12.41
CA SER A 149 -40.15 -8.49 -12.90
C SER A 149 -41.22 -9.15 -12.02
N MET A 150 -41.34 -8.78 -10.75
CA MET A 150 -42.26 -9.45 -9.82
C MET A 150 -43.70 -8.89 -9.89
N ARG A 151 -43.91 -7.73 -10.51
CA ARG A 151 -45.26 -7.18 -10.76
C ARG A 151 -45.99 -7.83 -11.95
N PHE A 152 -45.32 -8.64 -12.76
CA PHE A 152 -45.94 -9.33 -13.90
C PHE A 152 -46.44 -10.75 -13.60
N ILE A 153 -46.12 -11.30 -12.41
CA ILE A 153 -46.42 -12.70 -12.07
C ILE A 153 -47.69 -12.86 -11.19
N ILE A 154 -48.26 -11.78 -10.64
CA ILE A 154 -49.44 -11.87 -9.74
C ILE A 154 -50.79 -11.66 -10.46
N ARG A 155 -50.86 -11.67 -11.81
CA ARG A 155 -52.13 -11.44 -12.52
C ARG A 155 -52.59 -12.54 -13.48
N VAL A 156 -52.11 -13.76 -13.32
CA VAL A 156 -52.67 -14.96 -13.98
C VAL A 156 -52.79 -16.10 -12.95
N SER A 157 -53.67 -15.94 -11.96
CA SER A 157 -54.04 -17.01 -11.03
C SER A 157 -55.50 -16.95 -10.59
N VAL A 158 -56.37 -16.33 -11.39
CA VAL A 158 -57.82 -16.34 -11.19
C VAL A 158 -58.48 -16.54 -12.54
N TRP A 159 -58.36 -17.73 -13.14
CA TRP A 159 -59.23 -18.25 -14.21
C TRP A 159 -58.81 -19.71 -14.41
N LEU A 160 -59.34 -20.63 -13.59
CA LEU A 160 -59.63 -22.04 -13.91
C LEU A 160 -60.19 -22.70 -12.64
N SER A 161 -61.43 -22.36 -12.32
CA SER A 161 -62.28 -23.14 -11.42
C SER A 161 -63.71 -23.06 -11.94
N PHE A 162 -63.90 -23.47 -13.20
CA PHE A 162 -65.19 -23.83 -13.81
C PHE A 162 -64.90 -24.63 -15.07
N LEU A 163 -64.59 -25.91 -14.89
CA LEU A 163 -64.95 -27.02 -15.79
C LEU A 163 -64.69 -28.35 -15.07
#